data_AF-A0A962KNZ7-F1
#
_entry.id   AF-A0A962KNZ7-F1
#
_cell.length_a   1.000
_cell.length_b   1.000
_cell.length_c   1.000
_cell.angle_alpha   90.00
_cell.angle_beta   90.00
_cell.angle_gamma   90.00
#
_symmetry.space_group_name_H-M   'P 1'
#
loop_
_entity.id
_entity.type
_entity.pdbx_description
1 polymer ?
#
loop_
_entity_poly.entity_id
_entity_poly.type
_entity_poly.pdbx_seq_one_letter_code
_entity_poly.pdbx_strand_id
1 'polypeptide(L)'
;MSSYQGFILFFLGLLLGLSIFGAVNFFAPKETTKKYLRCETERRETKIGLMIDEKNRVITLEGREINPEMIKTFSESLIYAEWKHSKGSTSVNLDRLTGILEIAEMGKSGKQDSMQQFTCAHVVQKF
;
A
#
# COMPACT_ATOMS: atom_id res chain seq x y z
N MET A 1 -11.48 -58.37 14.14
CA MET A 1 -11.26 -57.39 13.05
C MET A 1 -9.80 -57.49 12.63
N SER A 2 -9.56 -57.75 11.35
CA SER A 2 -8.25 -58.12 10.81
C SER A 2 -7.28 -56.93 10.86
N SER A 3 -6.03 -57.17 11.26
CA SER A 3 -4.95 -56.17 11.46
C SER A 3 -4.75 -55.23 10.27
N TYR A 4 -5.12 -55.68 9.06
CA TYR A 4 -5.08 -54.91 7.82
C TYR A 4 -6.05 -53.73 7.78
N GLN A 5 -7.21 -53.82 8.41
CA GLN A 5 -8.20 -52.73 8.41
C GLN A 5 -7.70 -51.52 9.21
N GLY A 6 -6.98 -51.74 10.31
CA GLY A 6 -6.39 -50.66 11.09
C GLY A 6 -5.29 -49.92 10.34
N PHE A 7 -4.48 -50.65 9.56
CA PHE A 7 -3.39 -50.08 8.78
C PHE A 7 -3.90 -49.20 7.62
N ILE A 8 -4.97 -49.66 6.94
CA ILE A 8 -5.61 -48.90 5.86
C ILE A 8 -6.22 -47.60 6.40
N LEU A 9 -6.92 -47.65 7.53
CA LEU A 9 -7.53 -46.46 8.13
C LEU A 9 -6.49 -45.43 8.59
N PHE A 10 -5.34 -45.90 9.11
CA PHE A 10 -4.23 -45.02 9.49
C PHE A 10 -3.64 -44.28 8.29
N PHE A 11 -3.36 -44.99 7.19
CA PHE A 11 -2.85 -44.38 5.96
C PHE A 11 -3.85 -43.41 5.32
N LEU A 12 -5.15 -43.73 5.36
CA LEU A 12 -6.19 -42.84 4.86
C LEU A 12 -6.26 -41.54 5.69
N GLY A 13 -6.15 -41.65 7.01
CA GLY A 13 -6.09 -40.49 7.91
C GLY A 13 -4.86 -39.62 7.67
N LEU A 14 -3.71 -40.23 7.41
CA LEU A 14 -2.47 -39.52 7.10
C LEU A 14 -2.56 -38.75 5.77
N LEU A 15 -3.10 -39.39 4.73
CA LEU A 15 -3.34 -38.76 3.42
C LEU A 15 -4.32 -37.58 3.53
N LEU A 16 -5.41 -37.76 4.27
CA LEU A 16 -6.38 -36.69 4.52
C LEU A 16 -5.74 -35.53 5.29
N GLY A 17 -4.97 -35.81 6.34
CA GLY A 17 -4.26 -34.80 7.12
C GLY A 17 -3.29 -33.96 6.27
N LEU A 18 -2.52 -34.62 5.40
CA LEU A 18 -1.60 -33.94 4.47
C LEU A 18 -2.35 -33.09 3.43
N SER A 19 -3.49 -33.57 2.92
CA SER A 19 -4.31 -32.82 1.95
C SER A 19 -4.91 -31.55 2.56
N ILE A 20 -5.40 -31.62 3.81
CA ILE A 20 -5.94 -30.48 4.53
C ILE A 20 -4.82 -29.48 4.82
N PHE A 21 -3.66 -29.94 5.32
CA PHE A 21 -2.52 -29.07 5.60
C PHE A 21 -2.00 -28.34 4.34
N GLY A 22 -1.92 -29.03 3.21
CA GLY A 22 -1.57 -28.42 1.92
C GLY A 22 -2.58 -27.37 1.47
N ALA A 23 -3.88 -27.65 1.62
CA ALA A 23 -4.94 -26.71 1.27
C ALA A 23 -4.90 -25.45 2.15
N VAL A 24 -4.71 -25.58 3.48
CA VAL A 24 -4.69 -24.42 4.39
C VAL A 24 -3.53 -23.47 4.07
N ASN A 25 -2.36 -24.00 3.70
CA ASN A 25 -1.20 -23.18 3.33
C ASN A 25 -1.34 -22.55 1.93
N PHE A 26 -2.04 -23.21 1.00
CA PHE A 26 -2.24 -22.69 -0.35
C PHE A 26 -3.31 -21.59 -0.41
N PHE A 27 -4.34 -21.68 0.43
CA PHE A 27 -5.42 -20.69 0.53
C PHE A 27 -5.19 -19.64 1.63
N ALA A 28 -4.03 -19.65 2.30
CA ALA A 28 -3.66 -18.57 3.19
C ALA A 28 -3.75 -17.25 2.39
N PRO A 29 -4.60 -16.28 2.82
CA PRO A 29 -4.77 -15.04 2.10
C PRO A 29 -3.40 -14.36 2.00
N LYS A 30 -2.91 -14.14 0.78
CA LYS A 30 -1.73 -13.31 0.54
C LYS A 30 -2.04 -11.96 1.16
N GLU A 31 -1.28 -11.57 2.19
CA GLU A 31 -1.42 -10.26 2.81
C GLU A 31 -1.46 -9.20 1.72
N THR A 32 -2.58 -8.48 1.65
CA THR A 32 -2.72 -7.35 0.74
C THR A 32 -1.75 -6.27 1.22
N THR A 33 -0.63 -6.11 0.52
CA THR A 33 0.38 -5.09 0.82
C THR A 33 -0.04 -3.68 0.38
N LYS A 34 -1.30 -3.53 -0.05
CA LYS A 34 -1.90 -2.26 -0.47
C LYS A 34 -2.52 -1.58 0.75
N LYS A 35 -2.10 -0.34 1.00
CA LYS A 35 -2.61 0.51 2.07
C LYS A 35 -3.30 1.72 1.43
N TYR A 36 -4.53 2.00 1.85
CA TYR A 36 -5.23 3.22 1.47
C TYR A 36 -5.14 4.22 2.63
N LEU A 37 -4.90 5.48 2.29
CA LEU A 37 -4.81 6.59 3.23
C LEU A 37 -5.78 7.66 2.76
N ARG A 38 -6.62 8.11 3.68
CA ARG A 38 -7.48 9.26 3.45
C ARG A 38 -6.87 10.42 4.21
N CYS A 39 -6.46 11.44 3.48
CA CYS A 39 -5.86 12.64 4.06
C CYS A 39 -6.80 13.82 3.91
N GLU A 40 -6.84 14.66 4.94
CA GLU A 40 -7.70 15.83 4.99
C GLU A 40 -6.87 17.04 5.41
N THR A 41 -7.23 18.24 4.94
CA THR A 41 -6.61 19.46 5.46
C THR A 41 -7.04 19.70 6.92
N GLU A 42 -6.31 20.53 7.67
CA GLU A 42 -6.65 20.83 9.08
C GLU A 42 -8.10 21.32 9.26
N ARG A 43 -8.66 22.01 8.26
CA ARG A 43 -10.04 22.50 8.26
C ARG A 43 -11.08 21.48 7.74
N ARG A 44 -10.65 20.27 7.36
CA ARG A 44 -11.47 19.20 6.76
C ARG A 44 -12.24 19.59 5.49
N GLU A 45 -11.80 20.64 4.81
CA GLU A 45 -12.45 21.18 3.60
C GLU A 45 -12.06 20.38 2.35
N THR A 46 -10.80 19.93 2.28
CA THR A 46 -10.28 19.18 1.14
C THR A 46 -9.86 17.80 1.59
N LYS A 47 -10.23 16.78 0.80
CA LYS A 47 -9.89 15.38 1.04
C LYS A 47 -9.10 14.84 -0.13
N ILE A 48 -8.06 14.08 0.17
CA ILE A 48 -7.23 13.43 -0.83
C ILE A 48 -7.04 11.94 -0.49
N GLY A 49 -7.22 11.09 -1.49
CA GLY A 49 -7.02 9.66 -1.44
C GLY A 49 -5.63 9.28 -1.94
N LEU A 50 -4.91 8.52 -1.13
CA LEU A 50 -3.59 8.00 -1.44
C LEU A 50 -3.59 6.48 -1.26
N MET A 51 -3.27 5.75 -2.32
CA MET A 51 -3.04 4.30 -2.26
C MET A 51 -1.54 4.03 -2.38
N ILE A 52 -1.02 3.16 -1.52
CA ILE A 52 0.37 2.73 -1.50
C ILE A 52 0.39 1.23 -1.68
N ASP A 53 1.05 0.76 -2.75
CA ASP A 53 1.37 -0.65 -2.95
C ASP A 53 2.85 -0.86 -2.57
N GLU A 54 3.08 -1.38 -1.36
CA GLU A 54 4.45 -1.53 -0.85
C GLU A 54 5.24 -2.61 -1.60
N LYS A 55 4.56 -3.61 -2.18
CA LYS A 55 5.22 -4.69 -2.91
C LYS A 55 5.76 -4.18 -4.24
N ASN A 56 4.96 -3.40 -4.97
CA ASN A 56 5.32 -2.88 -6.28
C ASN A 56 6.00 -1.51 -6.22
N ARG A 57 6.10 -0.91 -5.03
CA ARG A 57 6.58 0.47 -4.81
C ARG A 57 5.83 1.47 -5.68
N VAL A 58 4.51 1.31 -5.74
CA VAL A 58 3.62 2.17 -6.53
C VAL A 58 2.81 3.04 -5.58
N ILE A 59 2.64 4.30 -5.97
CA ILE A 59 1.79 5.25 -5.26
C ILE A 59 0.71 5.72 -6.23
N THR A 60 -0.53 5.73 -5.79
CA THR A 60 -1.65 6.29 -6.56
C THR A 60 -2.28 7.43 -5.78
N LEU A 61 -2.26 8.62 -6.35
CA LEU A 61 -2.82 9.84 -5.77
C LEU A 61 -4.06 10.25 -6.58
N GLU A 62 -5.24 10.35 -5.94
CA GLU A 62 -6.50 10.72 -6.62
C GLU A 62 -6.77 9.89 -7.90
N GLY A 63 -6.47 8.59 -7.84
CA GLY A 63 -6.64 7.67 -8.97
C GLY A 63 -5.57 7.79 -10.07
N ARG A 64 -4.56 8.66 -9.91
CA ARG A 64 -3.40 8.72 -10.82
C ARG A 64 -2.22 7.96 -10.24
N GLU A 65 -1.73 7.01 -11.00
CA GLU A 65 -0.51 6.28 -10.66
C GLU A 65 0.71 7.17 -10.89
N ILE A 66 1.54 7.30 -9.85
CA ILE A 66 2.84 7.95 -9.94
C ILE A 66 3.83 6.89 -10.41
N ASN A 67 4.52 7.17 -11.52
CA ASN A 67 5.53 6.26 -12.06
C ASN A 67 6.61 5.99 -10.98
N PRO A 68 6.95 4.72 -10.70
CA PRO A 68 7.99 4.36 -9.72
C PRO A 68 9.32 5.10 -9.90
N GLU A 69 9.70 5.46 -11.14
CA GLU A 69 10.94 6.22 -11.42
C GLU A 69 10.92 7.65 -10.84
N MET A 70 9.73 8.20 -10.60
CA MET A 70 9.54 9.52 -10.00
C MET A 70 9.63 9.47 -8.47
N ILE A 71 9.65 8.27 -7.87
CA ILE A 71 9.76 8.06 -6.44
C ILE A 71 11.24 8.04 -6.06
N LYS A 72 11.67 9.11 -5.38
CA LYS A 72 13.06 9.28 -4.94
C LYS A 72 13.34 8.55 -3.63
N THR A 73 12.34 8.47 -2.75
CA THR A 73 12.44 7.74 -1.47
C THR A 73 11.20 6.91 -1.26
N PHE A 74 11.38 5.63 -0.91
CA PHE A 74 10.29 4.73 -0.54
C PHE A 74 10.75 3.88 0.66
N SER A 75 10.44 4.32 1.87
CA SER A 75 10.80 3.63 3.11
C SER A 75 9.59 3.43 4.03
N GLU A 76 9.82 2.77 5.16
CA GLU A 76 8.80 2.58 6.20
C GLU A 76 8.40 3.90 6.89
N SER A 77 9.28 4.89 6.91
CA SER A 77 9.06 6.18 7.56
C SER A 77 8.70 7.31 6.60
N LEU A 78 9.15 7.24 5.35
CA LEU A 78 9.04 8.35 4.40
C LEU A 78 8.80 7.85 2.98
N ILE A 79 7.87 8.50 2.30
CA ILE A 79 7.68 8.35 0.87
C ILE A 79 7.81 9.72 0.21
N TYR A 80 8.74 9.86 -0.71
CA TYR A 80 8.98 11.10 -1.44
C TYR A 80 9.02 10.84 -2.94
N ALA A 81 8.21 11.58 -3.68
CA ALA A 81 8.15 11.52 -5.13
C ALA A 81 8.17 12.94 -5.71
N GLU A 82 8.82 13.11 -6.85
CA GLU A 82 8.85 14.37 -7.58
C GLU A 82 8.80 14.12 -9.08
N TRP A 83 7.94 14.84 -9.77
CA TRP A 83 7.87 14.80 -11.23
C TRP A 83 7.72 16.18 -11.84
N LYS A 84 8.25 16.31 -13.05
CA LYS A 84 8.16 17.53 -13.83
C LYS A 84 6.99 17.43 -14.80
N HIS A 85 6.30 18.55 -15.00
CA HIS A 85 5.24 18.70 -15.98
C HIS A 85 5.40 20.04 -16.72
N SER A 86 4.58 20.26 -17.75
CA SER A 86 4.69 21.44 -18.62
C SER A 86 4.50 22.79 -17.91
N LYS A 87 4.03 22.81 -16.67
CA LYS A 87 3.81 24.01 -15.85
C LYS A 87 4.84 24.19 -14.73
N GLY A 88 5.70 23.19 -14.46
CA GLY A 88 6.57 23.21 -13.30
C GLY A 88 6.97 21.82 -12.81
N SER A 89 7.13 21.66 -11.51
CA SER A 89 7.26 20.35 -10.85
C SER A 89 6.28 20.22 -9.70
N THR A 90 5.84 18.99 -9.47
CA THR A 90 5.06 18.62 -8.29
C THR A 90 5.90 17.67 -7.46
N SER A 91 5.94 17.89 -6.15
CA SER A 91 6.51 16.96 -5.21
C SER A 91 5.49 16.53 -4.18
N VAL A 92 5.49 15.24 -3.87
CA VAL A 92 4.67 14.63 -2.82
C VAL A 92 5.61 14.07 -1.77
N ASN A 93 5.38 14.46 -0.52
CA ASN A 93 6.14 13.99 0.63
C ASN A 93 5.16 13.45 1.68
N LEU A 94 5.21 12.16 1.96
CA LEU A 94 4.44 11.51 3.01
C LEU A 94 5.38 11.07 4.12
N ASP A 95 5.28 11.74 5.27
CA ASP A 95 5.84 11.25 6.52
C ASP A 95 4.86 10.26 7.15
N ARG A 96 5.26 9.00 7.18
CA ARG A 96 4.46 7.88 7.66
C ARG A 96 4.45 7.78 9.18
N LEU A 97 5.38 8.43 9.88
CA LEU A 97 5.44 8.46 11.34
C LEU A 97 4.46 9.49 11.90
N THR A 98 4.41 10.66 11.27
CA THR A 98 3.50 11.75 11.68
C THR A 98 2.15 11.69 10.99
N GLY A 99 2.05 10.94 9.87
CA GLY A 99 0.85 10.89 9.04
C GLY A 99 0.63 12.16 8.23
N ILE A 100 1.67 12.95 8.00
CA ILE A 100 1.57 14.21 7.26
C ILE A 100 1.90 13.96 5.79
N LEU A 101 1.01 14.40 4.91
CA LEU A 101 1.19 14.43 3.47
C LEU A 101 1.32 15.88 3.00
N GLU A 102 2.45 16.21 2.39
CA GLU A 102 2.71 17.51 1.80
C GLU A 102 2.74 17.37 0.28
N ILE A 103 2.03 18.27 -0.40
CA ILE A 103 2.05 18.40 -1.85
C ILE A 103 2.50 19.82 -2.16
N ALA A 104 3.66 19.93 -2.81
CA ALA A 104 4.19 21.22 -3.24
C ALA A 104 4.22 21.27 -4.77
N GLU A 105 3.75 22.39 -5.30
CA GLU A 105 3.85 22.73 -6.72
C GLU A 105 4.84 23.88 -6.87
N MET A 106 5.90 23.64 -7.65
CA MET A 106 6.87 24.66 -8.03
C MET A 106 6.60 25.08 -9.46
N GLY A 107 6.48 26.39 -9.71
CA GLY A 107 6.34 26.94 -11.04
C GLY A 107 7.62 26.85 -11.86
N LYS A 108 7.53 27.15 -13.17
CA LYS A 108 8.68 27.19 -14.10
C LYS A 108 9.84 28.08 -13.65
N SER A 109 9.57 29.09 -12.82
CA SER A 109 10.58 30.01 -12.29
C SER A 109 11.35 29.45 -11.10
N GLY A 110 11.03 28.23 -10.65
CA GLY A 110 11.57 27.64 -9.41
C GLY A 110 10.98 28.27 -8.15
N LYS A 111 10.04 29.21 -8.27
CA LYS A 111 9.26 29.70 -7.13
C LYS A 111 8.16 28.70 -6.80
N GLN A 112 7.91 28.55 -5.50
CA GLN A 112 6.82 27.73 -4.99
C GLN A 112 5.50 28.44 -5.30
N ASP A 113 4.67 27.81 -6.14
CA ASP A 113 3.35 28.34 -6.52
C ASP A 113 2.30 27.93 -5.49
N SER A 114 2.42 26.74 -4.90
CA SER A 114 1.51 26.24 -3.87
C SER A 114 2.16 25.21 -2.94
N MET A 115 1.74 25.21 -1.68
CA MET A 115 2.01 24.14 -0.71
C MET A 115 0.70 23.76 -0.04
N GLN A 116 0.35 22.48 -0.08
CA GLN A 116 -0.82 21.94 0.60
C GLN A 116 -0.36 20.85 1.55
N GLN A 117 -0.77 20.97 2.80
CA GLN A 117 -0.50 19.99 3.84
C GLN A 117 -1.80 19.30 4.23
N PHE A 118 -1.75 17.98 4.29
CA PHE A 118 -2.86 17.11 4.65
C PHE A 118 -2.43 16.22 5.81
N THR A 119 -3.36 15.96 6.71
CA THR A 119 -3.21 14.99 7.77
C THR A 119 -3.92 13.71 7.36
N CYS A 120 -3.17 12.63 7.21
CA CYS A 120 -3.66 11.32 6.83
C CYS A 120 -4.13 10.53 8.05
N ALA A 121 -5.40 10.13 8.04
CA ALA A 121 -5.86 9.07 8.91
C ALA A 121 -5.65 7.72 8.19
N HIS A 122 -5.09 6.74 8.90
CA HIS A 122 -5.02 5.37 8.39
C HIS A 122 -6.42 4.83 8.16
N VAL A 123 -6.82 4.68 6.90
CA VAL A 123 -8.04 3.96 6.52
C VAL A 123 -7.61 2.65 5.89
N VAL A 124 -7.32 1.65 6.73
CA VAL A 124 -7.02 0.30 6.25
C VAL A 124 -8.30 -0.30 5.65
N GLN A 125 -8.57 -0.01 4.38
CA GLN A 125 -9.51 -0.80 3.61
C GLN A 125 -8.81 -2.09 3.20
N LYS A 126 -9.13 -3.16 3.92
CA LYS A 126 -8.90 -4.53 3.44
C LYS A 126 -9.83 -4.74 2.25
N PHE A 127 -9.25 -4.89 1.06
CA PHE A 127 -9.96 -5.35 -0.13
C PHE A 127 -9.71 -6.85 -0.33
#